data_AF-A0A9D4YZ44-F1
#
_entry.id   AF-A0A9D4YZ44-F1
#
_cell.length_a   1.000
_cell.length_b   1.000
_cell.length_c   1.000
_cell.angle_alpha   90.00
_cell.angle_beta   90.00
_cell.angle_gamma   90.00
#
_symmetry.space_group_name_H-M   'P 1'
#
loop_
_entity.id
_entity.type
_entity.pdbx_description
1 polymer ?
#
loop_
_entity_poly.entity_id
_entity_poly.type
_entity_poly.pdbx_seq_one_letter_code
_entity_poly.pdbx_strand_id
1 'polypeptide(L)'
;MHVPSESFGGVSPERRAARSLQSFFTFVAARIVLSQLEGIGRSDLGSYNAAASTTLRRFLLDEPMRDPADWLARLMQENEMLGARILEVRAAYAVEDFEWDNLKRLAIEGLEADNTALLRQHATKHFTVMMDKAGSEERLP
;
A
#
# COMPACT_ATOMS: atom_id res chain seq x y z
N MET A 1 -13.69 -21.46 4.92
CA MET A 1 -12.77 -21.31 6.07
C MET A 1 -13.41 -20.34 7.04
N HIS A 2 -13.58 -20.70 8.32
CA HIS A 2 -14.12 -19.80 9.35
C HIS A 2 -12.96 -19.05 10.01
N VAL A 3 -13.03 -17.72 10.03
CA VAL A 3 -12.05 -16.88 10.72
C VAL A 3 -12.59 -16.58 12.13
N PRO A 4 -11.90 -16.98 13.21
CA PRO A 4 -12.29 -16.62 14.56
C PRO A 4 -12.31 -15.10 14.71
N SER A 5 -13.48 -14.52 14.97
CA SER A 5 -13.70 -13.08 15.08
C SER A 5 -12.95 -12.43 16.26
N GLU A 6 -12.61 -13.22 17.29
CA GLU A 6 -11.85 -12.75 18.45
C GLU A 6 -10.39 -12.40 18.11
N SER A 7 -9.81 -13.01 17.08
CA SER A 7 -8.42 -12.77 16.68
C SER A 7 -8.16 -11.39 16.06
N PHE A 8 -9.22 -10.62 15.80
CA PHE A 8 -9.14 -9.31 15.15
C PHE A 8 -9.80 -8.19 15.97
N GLY A 9 -10.02 -8.40 17.28
CA GLY A 9 -10.61 -7.38 18.16
C GLY A 9 -12.00 -6.94 17.73
N GLY A 10 -12.81 -7.85 17.17
CA GLY A 10 -14.17 -7.58 16.68
C GLY A 10 -14.25 -6.93 15.30
N VAL A 11 -13.12 -6.73 14.60
CA VAL A 11 -13.08 -6.20 13.23
C VAL A 11 -12.84 -7.35 12.26
N SER A 12 -13.58 -7.45 11.14
CA SER A 12 -13.26 -8.51 10.18
C SER A 12 -11.90 -8.24 9.49
N PRO A 13 -11.17 -9.28 9.05
CA PRO A 13 -9.93 -9.12 8.30
C PRO A 13 -10.11 -8.23 7.06
N GLU A 14 -11.23 -8.37 6.36
CA GLU A 14 -11.58 -7.58 5.18
C GLU A 14 -11.76 -6.11 5.55
N ARG A 15 -12.38 -5.80 6.70
CA ARG A 15 -12.51 -4.43 7.18
C ARG A 15 -11.15 -3.82 7.52
N ARG A 16 -10.23 -4.61 8.07
CA ARG A 16 -8.86 -4.16 8.32
C ARG A 16 -8.11 -3.89 7.01
N ALA A 17 -8.22 -4.79 6.03
CA ALA A 17 -7.63 -4.61 4.70
C ALA A 17 -8.21 -3.37 3.99
N ALA A 18 -9.53 -3.17 4.05
CA ALA A 18 -10.21 -2.02 3.47
C ALA A 18 -9.72 -0.70 4.08
N ARG A 19 -9.47 -0.64 5.40
CA ARG A 19 -8.87 0.54 6.04
C ARG A 19 -7.47 0.86 5.51
N SER A 20 -6.64 -0.17 5.31
CA SER A 20 -5.32 0.02 4.71
C SER A 20 -5.42 0.56 3.27
N LEU A 21 -6.38 0.05 2.49
CA LEU A 21 -6.64 0.55 1.13
C LEU A 21 -7.15 1.99 1.13
N GLN A 22 -8.00 2.40 2.09
CA GLN A 22 -8.44 3.79 2.21
C GLN A 22 -7.27 4.76 2.45
N SER A 23 -6.32 4.37 3.31
CA SER A 23 -5.08 5.16 3.51
C SER A 23 -4.25 5.19 2.23
N PHE A 24 -4.09 4.05 1.56
CA PHE A 24 -3.36 3.97 0.30
C PHE A 24 -3.96 4.85 -0.80
N PHE A 25 -5.28 4.82 -1.00
CA PHE A 25 -5.96 5.66 -2.01
C PHE A 25 -5.85 7.15 -1.68
N THR A 26 -5.88 7.53 -0.40
CA THR A 26 -5.68 8.92 0.00
C THR A 26 -4.25 9.38 -0.32
N PHE A 27 -3.25 8.54 -0.10
CA PHE A 27 -1.87 8.81 -0.48
C PHE A 27 -1.70 8.91 -2.01
N VAL A 28 -2.23 7.95 -2.78
CA VAL A 28 -2.15 7.97 -4.24
C VAL A 28 -2.82 9.22 -4.81
N ALA A 29 -4.02 9.56 -4.32
CA ALA A 29 -4.71 10.77 -4.73
C ALA A 29 -3.91 12.05 -4.41
N ALA A 30 -3.29 12.15 -3.23
CA ALA A 30 -2.41 13.26 -2.90
C ALA A 30 -1.21 13.36 -3.88
N ARG A 31 -0.63 12.23 -4.31
CA ARG A 31 0.46 12.22 -5.30
C ARG A 31 -0.03 12.66 -6.69
N ILE A 32 -1.20 12.20 -7.11
CA ILE A 32 -1.83 12.61 -8.39
C ILE A 32 -2.09 14.13 -8.37
N VAL A 33 -2.71 14.64 -7.31
CA VAL A 33 -3.01 16.08 -7.19
C VAL A 33 -1.73 16.90 -7.13
N LEU A 34 -0.69 16.45 -6.42
CA LEU A 34 0.61 17.14 -6.41
C LEU A 34 1.20 17.23 -7.83
N SER A 35 1.19 16.14 -8.60
CA SER A 35 1.65 16.13 -9.99
C SER A 35 0.87 17.12 -10.86
N GLN A 36 -0.46 17.18 -10.68
CA GLN A 36 -1.33 18.14 -11.39
C GLN A 36 -0.97 19.59 -11.06
N LEU A 37 -0.69 19.91 -9.78
CA LEU A 37 -0.31 21.25 -9.34
C LEU A 37 1.09 21.67 -9.81
N GLU A 38 1.99 20.71 -9.97
CA GLU A 38 3.34 20.89 -10.53
C GLU A 38 3.33 21.06 -12.06
N GLY A 39 2.17 20.94 -12.72
CA GLY A 39 2.03 21.05 -14.17
C GLY A 39 2.45 19.80 -14.94
N ILE A 40 2.66 18.68 -14.24
CA ILE A 40 3.05 17.40 -14.84
C ILE A 40 1.77 16.60 -15.11
N GLY A 41 1.30 16.54 -16.37
CA GLY A 41 0.36 15.49 -16.76
C GLY A 41 -0.70 15.75 -17.84
N ARG A 42 -1.23 16.97 -18.09
CA ARG A 42 -2.06 17.29 -19.28
C ARG A 42 -2.14 18.79 -19.61
N SER A 43 -2.03 19.06 -20.92
CA SER A 43 -2.37 20.25 -21.75
C SER A 43 -2.68 21.59 -21.07
N ASP A 44 -1.92 22.64 -21.43
CA ASP A 44 -2.23 24.09 -21.58
C ASP A 44 -3.18 24.82 -20.59
N LEU A 45 -3.65 24.16 -19.53
CA LEU A 45 -4.61 24.65 -18.53
C LEU A 45 -4.19 24.33 -17.09
N GLY A 46 -3.04 23.66 -16.90
CA GLY A 46 -2.43 23.46 -15.59
C GLY A 46 -1.97 24.79 -15.03
N SER A 47 -2.84 25.48 -14.29
CA SER A 47 -2.44 26.60 -13.44
C SER A 47 -1.41 26.07 -12.44
N TYR A 48 -0.14 26.39 -12.68
CA TYR A 48 0.92 26.21 -11.70
C TYR A 48 0.51 26.95 -10.42
N ASN A 49 0.09 26.19 -9.40
CA ASN A 49 -0.29 26.73 -8.12
C ASN A 49 0.81 26.40 -7.11
N ALA A 50 1.84 27.26 -7.08
CA ALA A 50 3.01 27.13 -6.22
C ALA A 50 2.65 27.03 -4.73
N ALA A 51 1.63 27.78 -4.30
CA ALA A 51 1.18 27.79 -2.91
C ALA A 51 0.57 26.44 -2.53
N ALA A 52 -0.40 25.94 -3.32
CA ALA A 52 -1.03 24.66 -3.06
C ALA A 52 -0.06 23.48 -3.17
N SER A 53 0.87 23.49 -4.14
CA SER A 53 1.89 22.45 -4.25
C SER A 53 2.87 22.46 -3.09
N THR A 54 3.25 23.64 -2.59
CA THR A 54 4.10 23.79 -1.39
C THR A 54 3.38 23.25 -0.15
N THR A 55 2.12 23.62 0.06
CA THR A 55 1.30 23.10 1.17
C THR A 55 1.20 21.58 1.11
N LEU A 56 0.85 21.02 -0.06
CA LEU A 56 0.69 19.57 -0.20
C LEU A 56 2.01 18.81 -0.01
N ARG A 57 3.12 19.34 -0.52
CA ARG A 57 4.45 18.74 -0.33
C ARG A 57 4.82 18.69 1.15
N ARG A 58 4.60 19.79 1.88
CA ARG A 58 4.84 19.84 3.32
C ARG A 58 4.00 18.80 4.06
N PHE A 59 2.70 18.71 3.76
CA PHE A 59 1.82 17.69 4.35
C PHE A 59 2.26 16.25 4.06
N LEU A 60 2.80 15.97 2.87
CA LEU A 60 3.30 14.64 2.53
C LEU A 60 4.64 14.28 3.22
N LEU A 61 5.45 15.28 3.58
CA LEU A 61 6.77 15.08 4.20
C LEU A 61 6.67 15.09 5.74
N ASP A 62 5.93 16.04 6.29
CA ASP A 62 5.97 16.38 7.71
C ASP A 62 4.82 15.74 8.50
N GLU A 63 3.70 15.43 7.83
CA GLU A 63 2.51 14.89 8.47
C GLU A 63 2.28 13.41 8.13
N PRO A 64 2.52 12.47 9.07
CA PRO A 64 2.32 11.05 8.81
C PRO A 64 0.84 10.71 8.63
N MET A 65 0.51 10.02 7.54
CA MET A 65 -0.86 9.58 7.23
C MET A 65 -1.22 8.28 7.97
N ARG A 66 -1.32 8.36 9.30
CA ARG A 66 -1.78 7.23 10.15
C ARG A 66 -3.28 7.02 10.06
N ASP A 67 -4.02 8.12 10.15
CA ASP A 67 -5.45 8.18 9.89
C ASP A 67 -5.69 9.13 8.71
N PRO A 68 -6.18 8.62 7.56
CA PRO A 68 -6.37 9.45 6.38
C PRO A 68 -7.51 10.47 6.54
N ALA A 69 -8.51 10.22 7.40
CA ALA A 69 -9.58 11.16 7.65
C ALA A 69 -9.08 12.36 8.45
N ASP A 70 -8.33 12.12 9.53
CA ASP A 70 -7.72 13.18 10.34
C ASP A 70 -6.67 13.97 9.55
N TRP A 71 -5.88 13.27 8.71
CA TRP A 71 -4.91 13.93 7.84
C TRP A 71 -5.59 14.88 6.85
N LEU A 72 -6.68 14.45 6.21
CA LEU A 72 -7.46 15.30 5.29
C LEU A 72 -8.17 16.44 6.02
N ALA A 73 -8.71 16.21 7.21
CA ALA A 73 -9.35 17.26 7.99
C ALA A 73 -8.36 18.39 8.31
N ARG A 74 -7.13 18.06 8.70
CA ARG A 74 -6.06 19.05 8.94
C ARG A 74 -5.66 19.77 7.64
N LEU A 75 -5.59 19.07 6.52
CA LEU A 75 -5.33 19.70 5.23
C LEU A 75 -6.45 20.66 4.84
N MET A 76 -7.72 20.28 5.05
CA MET A 76 -8.87 21.13 4.74
C MET A 76 -8.96 22.37 5.62
N GLN A 77 -8.47 22.30 6.86
CA GLN A 77 -8.35 23.49 7.73
C GLN A 77 -7.36 24.51 7.18
N GLU A 78 -6.31 24.08 6.49
CA GLU A 78 -5.31 24.99 5.91
C GLU A 78 -5.65 25.37 4.46
N ASN A 79 -6.20 24.44 3.70
CA ASN A 79 -6.57 24.64 2.30
C ASN A 79 -7.76 23.73 1.94
N GLU A 80 -8.96 24.25 2.16
CA GLU A 80 -10.22 23.56 1.92
C GLU A 80 -10.34 23.03 0.47
N MET A 81 -10.01 23.86 -0.52
CA MET A 81 -10.09 23.50 -1.93
C MET A 81 -9.14 22.35 -2.29
N LEU A 82 -7.94 22.36 -1.73
CA LEU A 82 -6.96 21.29 -1.95
C LEU A 82 -7.43 19.97 -1.32
N GLY A 83 -7.96 20.01 -0.11
CA GLY A 83 -8.54 18.84 0.53
C GLY A 83 -9.74 18.29 -0.24
N ALA A 84 -10.65 19.16 -0.69
CA ALA A 84 -11.80 18.79 -1.52
C ALA A 84 -11.35 18.11 -2.84
N ARG A 85 -10.30 18.63 -3.49
CA ARG A 85 -9.74 18.02 -4.69
C ARG A 85 -9.21 16.60 -4.44
N ILE A 86 -8.56 16.36 -3.31
CA ILE A 86 -8.08 15.01 -2.95
C ILE A 86 -9.25 14.07 -2.65
N LEU A 87 -10.33 14.55 -2.01
CA LEU A 87 -11.55 13.77 -1.78
C LEU A 87 -12.18 13.28 -3.09
N GLU A 88 -12.26 14.15 -4.09
CA GLU A 88 -12.74 13.82 -5.43
C GLU A 88 -11.84 12.78 -6.11
N VAL A 89 -10.53 13.07 -6.18
CA VAL A 89 -9.56 12.22 -6.89
C VAL A 89 -9.45 10.83 -6.24
N ARG A 90 -9.50 10.71 -4.91
CA ARG A 90 -9.42 9.38 -4.25
C ARG A 90 -10.67 8.54 -4.49
N ALA A 91 -11.83 9.17 -4.63
CA ALA A 91 -13.07 8.48 -4.93
C ALA A 91 -13.05 7.98 -6.39
N ALA A 92 -12.69 8.85 -7.33
CA ALA A 92 -12.54 8.49 -8.74
C ALA A 92 -11.49 7.38 -8.91
N TYR A 93 -10.31 7.51 -8.31
CA TYR A 93 -9.26 6.51 -8.40
C TYR A 93 -9.72 5.13 -7.88
N ALA A 94 -10.41 5.09 -6.73
CA ALA A 94 -10.85 3.83 -6.14
C ALA A 94 -11.96 3.13 -6.95
N VAL A 95 -12.77 3.87 -7.69
CA VAL A 95 -13.94 3.34 -8.41
C VAL A 95 -13.64 3.09 -9.90
N GLU A 96 -12.89 3.98 -10.53
CA GLU A 96 -12.72 4.02 -11.99
C GLU A 96 -11.36 3.51 -12.44
N ASP A 97 -10.28 3.86 -11.72
CA ASP A 97 -8.91 3.59 -12.17
C ASP A 97 -8.26 2.37 -11.50
N PHE A 98 -8.63 2.07 -10.26
CA PHE A 98 -7.98 1.02 -9.49
C PHE A 98 -8.43 -0.37 -9.94
N GLU A 99 -7.48 -1.17 -10.43
CA GLU A 99 -7.73 -2.50 -10.98
C GLU A 99 -7.97 -3.55 -9.87
N TRP A 100 -9.19 -3.61 -9.34
CA TRP A 100 -9.56 -4.55 -8.27
C TRP A 100 -9.33 -6.03 -8.61
N ASP A 101 -9.63 -6.43 -9.83
CA ASP A 101 -9.40 -7.82 -10.28
C ASP A 101 -7.91 -8.15 -10.33
N ASN A 102 -7.09 -7.19 -10.76
CA ASN A 102 -5.65 -7.35 -10.79
C ASN A 102 -5.06 -7.38 -9.36
N LEU A 103 -5.56 -6.55 -8.44
CA LEU A 103 -5.19 -6.62 -7.02
C LEU A 103 -5.46 -8.03 -6.46
N LYS A 104 -6.66 -8.57 -6.69
CA LYS A 104 -7.04 -9.90 -6.21
C LYS A 104 -6.11 -10.97 -6.80
N ARG A 105 -5.86 -10.91 -8.11
CA ARG A 105 -4.98 -11.84 -8.81
C ARG A 105 -3.56 -11.80 -8.23
N LEU A 106 -2.96 -10.61 -8.12
CA LEU A 106 -1.61 -10.42 -7.60
C LEU A 106 -1.47 -10.86 -6.14
N ALA A 107 -2.48 -10.61 -5.30
CA ALA A 107 -2.46 -11.03 -3.90
C ALA A 107 -2.44 -12.56 -3.75
N ILE A 108 -3.18 -13.28 -4.60
CA ILE A 108 -3.23 -14.75 -4.58
C ILE A 108 -1.94 -15.32 -5.19
N GLU A 109 -1.54 -14.85 -6.37
CA GLU A 109 -0.31 -15.31 -7.05
C GLU A 109 0.94 -15.07 -6.19
N GLY A 110 1.03 -13.91 -5.53
CA GLY A 110 2.15 -13.59 -4.63
C GLY A 110 2.22 -14.56 -3.45
N LEU A 111 1.08 -14.89 -2.85
CA LEU A 111 1.01 -15.87 -1.75
C LEU A 111 1.46 -17.26 -2.21
N GLU A 112 1.03 -17.71 -3.39
CA GLU A 112 1.42 -19.01 -3.95
C GLU A 112 2.92 -19.06 -4.29
N ALA A 113 3.45 -17.98 -4.86
CA ALA A 113 4.86 -17.84 -5.17
C ALA A 113 5.73 -17.85 -3.90
N ASP A 114 5.33 -17.11 -2.86
CA ASP A 114 6.02 -17.05 -1.58
C ASP A 114 6.03 -18.43 -0.89
N ASN A 115 4.87 -19.11 -0.85
CA ASN A 115 4.78 -20.46 -0.30
C ASN A 115 5.71 -21.44 -1.03
N THR A 116 5.74 -21.39 -2.36
CA THR A 116 6.60 -22.25 -3.18
C THR A 116 8.09 -21.95 -2.93
N ALA A 117 8.45 -20.67 -2.84
CA ALA A 117 9.82 -20.25 -2.57
C ALA A 117 10.28 -20.72 -1.19
N LEU A 118 9.44 -20.57 -0.16
CA LEU A 118 9.74 -21.00 1.21
C LEU A 118 9.90 -22.52 1.30
N LEU A 119 9.01 -23.29 0.67
CA LEU A 119 9.13 -24.75 0.63
C LEU A 119 10.42 -25.20 -0.06
N ARG A 120 10.79 -24.58 -1.18
CA ARG A 120 12.05 -24.84 -1.88
C ARG A 120 13.25 -24.53 -0.98
N GLN A 121 13.28 -23.36 -0.34
CA GLN A 121 14.36 -22.98 0.58
C GLN A 121 14.49 -23.96 1.74
N HIS A 122 13.38 -24.40 2.33
CA HIS A 122 13.37 -25.37 3.42
C HIS A 122 13.91 -26.74 2.96
N ALA A 123 13.45 -27.23 1.81
CA ALA A 123 13.93 -28.49 1.23
C ALA A 123 15.44 -28.45 0.96
N THR A 124 15.94 -27.36 0.38
CA THR A 124 17.38 -27.17 0.14
C THR A 124 18.17 -27.18 1.45
N LYS A 125 17.75 -26.39 2.46
CA LYS A 125 18.42 -26.36 3.77
C LYS A 125 18.48 -27.75 4.42
N HIS A 126 17.36 -28.48 4.41
CA HIS A 126 17.29 -29.80 5.00
C HIS A 126 18.18 -30.83 4.27
N PHE A 127 18.23 -30.75 2.94
CA PHE A 127 19.10 -31.60 2.13
C PHE A 127 20.58 -31.31 2.39
N THR A 128 20.98 -30.04 2.49
CA THR A 128 22.36 -29.66 2.85
C THR A 128 22.75 -30.21 4.21
N VAL A 129 21.90 -30.08 5.23
CA VAL A 129 22.17 -30.62 6.58
C VAL A 129 22.31 -32.15 6.58
N MET A 130 21.52 -32.86 5.76
CA MET A 130 21.65 -34.32 5.61
C MET A 130 22.97 -34.72 4.96
N MET A 131 23.40 -34.02 3.90
CA MET A 131 24.67 -34.29 3.23
C MET A 131 25.87 -33.99 4.13
N ASP A 132 25.82 -32.91 4.90
CA ASP A 132 26.88 -32.57 5.86
C ASP A 132 27.01 -33.62 6.97
N LYS A 133 25.88 -34.16 7.47
CA LYS A 133 25.87 -35.26 8.45
C LYS A 133 26.44 -36.55 7.88
N ALA A 134 26.01 -36.96 6.69
CA ALA A 134 26.51 -38.16 6.02
C ALA A 134 28.03 -38.08 5.76
N GLY A 135 28.52 -36.93 5.30
CA GLY A 135 29.96 -36.70 5.10
C GLY A 135 30.79 -36.62 6.38
N SER A 136 30.15 -36.40 7.54
CA SER A 136 30.81 -36.42 8.85
C SER A 136 30.88 -37.82 9.48
N GLU A 137 29.91 -38.70 9.18
CA GLU A 137 29.90 -40.10 9.64
C GLU A 137 30.90 -40.97 8.87
N GLU A 138 31.17 -40.70 7.59
CA GLU A 138 32.20 -41.38 6.78
C GLU A 138 33.66 -41.03 7.16
N ARG A 139 33.87 -40.06 8.07
CA ARG A 139 35.21 -39.60 8.49
C ARG A 139 35.63 -40.09 9.88
N LEU A 140 34.86 -40.98 10.51
CA LEU A 140 35.26 -41.61 11.77
C LEU A 140 36.12 -42.86 11.50
N PRO A 141 37.32 -42.97 12.10
CA PRO A 141 38.29 -44.05 11.85
C PRO A 141 37.87 -45.41 12.42
#